data_AF-A0A7C5U948-F1
#
_entry.id   AF-A0A7C5U948-F1
#
_cell.length_a   1.000
_cell.length_b   1.000
_cell.length_c   1.000
_cell.angle_alpha   90.00
_cell.angle_beta   90.00
_cell.angle_gamma   90.00
#
_symmetry.space_group_name_H-M   'P 1'
#
loop_
_entity.id
_entity.type
_entity.pdbx_description
1 polymer ?
#
loop_
_entity_poly.entity_id
_entity_poly.type
_entity_poly.pdbx_seq_one_letter_code
_entity_poly.pdbx_strand_id
1 'polypeptide(L)'
;MEKEGKITPWEVEGKVDYEKIAREFGLREIDEEMLERIRRFTQDLHVLLRRRYFFAHRDLDVVLKEAETDGFFLYTGRGPSGPMHIGHLIPFMFTKWLQDKFKVNVYIELTDDEKFLEPKRRLSLEETRKWAYENILDIIAVGFDENRTFIFQDTEYIRNMYPLALKIAKKINFSTVRAVFGFTNETNIGLIFFPALEIVP
;
A
#
# COMPACT_ATOMS: atom_id res chain seq x y z
N MET A 1 12.67 -3.54 -30.89
CA MET A 1 12.63 -4.26 -29.61
C MET A 1 11.62 -3.55 -28.74
N GLU A 2 10.50 -4.18 -28.41
CA GLU A 2 9.60 -3.64 -27.39
C GLU A 2 10.38 -3.56 -26.07
N LYS A 3 10.37 -2.40 -25.41
CA LYS A 3 11.05 -2.23 -24.13
C LYS A 3 10.36 -3.12 -23.10
N GLU A 4 11.14 -3.98 -22.44
CA GLU A 4 10.70 -4.79 -21.32
C GLU A 4 10.14 -3.88 -20.22
N GLY A 5 8.99 -4.23 -19.65
CA GLY A 5 8.29 -3.37 -18.69
C GLY A 5 9.10 -3.20 -17.40
N LYS A 6 9.24 -1.96 -16.92
CA LYS A 6 9.90 -1.63 -15.65
C LYS A 6 8.84 -1.27 -14.62
N ILE A 7 8.85 -1.92 -13.47
CA ILE A 7 7.94 -1.64 -12.36
C ILE A 7 8.72 -1.47 -11.08
N THR A 8 8.53 -0.32 -10.46
CA THR A 8 9.05 0.05 -9.15
C THR A 8 7.93 0.74 -8.36
N PRO A 9 8.09 0.96 -7.05
CA PRO A 9 7.12 1.75 -6.29
C PRO A 9 6.87 3.17 -6.84
N TRP A 10 7.79 3.71 -7.65
CA TRP A 10 7.70 5.09 -8.18
C TRP A 10 7.42 5.19 -9.67
N GLU A 11 7.59 4.13 -10.45
CA GLU A 11 7.56 4.16 -11.92
C GLU A 11 7.01 2.86 -12.49
N VAL A 12 6.14 3.00 -13.50
CA VAL A 12 5.71 1.92 -14.39
C VAL A 12 5.96 2.38 -15.82
N GLU A 13 6.76 1.63 -16.58
CA GLU A 13 7.06 1.91 -17.99
C GLU A 13 6.88 0.66 -18.85
N GLY A 14 6.47 0.85 -20.11
CA GLY A 14 6.36 -0.22 -21.10
C GLY A 14 5.10 -1.09 -20.96
N LYS A 15 5.06 -2.19 -21.71
CA LYS A 15 3.97 -3.17 -21.63
C LYS A 15 4.22 -4.10 -20.44
N VAL A 16 3.22 -4.22 -19.59
CA VAL A 16 3.29 -4.98 -18.34
C VAL A 16 2.82 -6.42 -18.57
N ASP A 17 3.66 -7.39 -18.21
CA ASP A 17 3.32 -8.82 -18.16
C ASP A 17 3.07 -9.23 -16.71
N TYR A 18 1.80 -9.29 -16.32
CA TYR A 18 1.38 -9.56 -14.95
C TYR A 18 1.74 -10.96 -14.45
N GLU A 19 1.79 -11.96 -15.32
CA GLU A 19 2.23 -13.31 -14.93
C GLU A 19 3.72 -13.34 -14.64
N LYS A 20 4.52 -12.65 -15.46
CA LYS A 20 5.95 -12.50 -15.22
C LYS A 20 6.21 -11.77 -13.89
N ILE A 21 5.48 -10.69 -13.62
CA ILE A 21 5.57 -9.98 -12.32
C ILE A 21 5.25 -10.90 -11.16
N ALA A 22 4.14 -11.67 -11.24
CA ALA A 22 3.76 -12.56 -10.15
C ALA A 22 4.89 -13.55 -9.83
N ARG A 23 5.54 -14.12 -10.86
CA ARG A 23 6.69 -15.00 -10.68
C ARG A 23 7.91 -14.29 -10.09
N GLU A 24 8.27 -13.12 -10.61
CA GLU A 24 9.45 -12.36 -10.15
C GLU A 24 9.33 -11.88 -8.70
N PHE A 25 8.12 -11.47 -8.29
CA PHE A 25 7.84 -11.02 -6.93
C PHE A 25 7.43 -12.16 -5.98
N GLY A 26 7.43 -13.41 -6.45
CA GLY A 26 7.06 -14.59 -5.65
C GLY A 26 5.63 -14.53 -5.11
N LEU A 27 4.70 -14.01 -5.91
CA LEU A 27 3.28 -13.92 -5.60
C LEU A 27 2.55 -15.17 -6.06
N ARG A 28 1.46 -15.52 -5.37
CA ARG A 28 0.53 -16.58 -5.80
C ARG A 28 -0.63 -15.94 -6.56
N GLU A 29 -1.09 -16.58 -7.62
CA GLU A 29 -2.30 -16.14 -8.31
C GLU A 29 -3.51 -16.30 -7.39
N ILE A 30 -4.43 -15.33 -7.40
CA ILE A 30 -5.76 -15.52 -6.85
C ILE A 30 -6.48 -16.39 -7.87
N ASP A 31 -6.54 -17.70 -7.66
CA ASP A 31 -7.18 -18.67 -8.55
C ASP A 31 -8.69 -18.86 -8.22
N GLU A 32 -9.37 -19.80 -8.87
CA GLU A 32 -10.78 -20.09 -8.59
C GLU A 32 -11.01 -20.64 -7.16
N GLU A 33 -10.07 -21.42 -6.63
CA GLU A 33 -10.16 -21.95 -5.27
C GLU A 33 -10.12 -20.80 -4.25
N MET A 34 -9.17 -19.89 -4.40
CA MET A 34 -9.04 -18.70 -3.56
C MET A 34 -10.27 -17.80 -3.68
N LEU A 35 -10.80 -17.57 -4.88
CA LEU A 35 -12.04 -16.82 -5.08
C LEU A 35 -13.22 -17.47 -4.33
N GLU A 36 -13.36 -18.79 -4.38
CA GLU A 36 -14.42 -19.48 -3.66
C GLU A 36 -14.24 -19.38 -2.14
N ARG A 37 -12.99 -19.45 -1.64
CA ARG A 37 -12.69 -19.20 -0.22
C ARG A 37 -13.11 -17.79 0.20
N ILE A 38 -12.74 -16.76 -0.56
CA ILE A 38 -13.17 -15.37 -0.28
C ILE A 38 -14.69 -15.27 -0.27
N ARG A 39 -15.38 -15.88 -1.25
CA ARG A 39 -16.84 -15.86 -1.36
C ARG A 39 -17.53 -16.47 -0.14
N ARG A 40 -16.96 -17.52 0.47
CA ARG A 40 -17.53 -18.12 1.70
C ARG A 40 -17.58 -17.14 2.86
N PHE A 41 -16.57 -16.30 3.03
CA PHE A 41 -16.56 -15.25 4.07
C PHE A 41 -17.43 -14.06 3.71
N THR A 42 -17.38 -13.63 2.45
CA THR A 42 -17.93 -12.34 2.02
C THR A 42 -19.34 -12.43 1.42
N GLN A 43 -19.84 -13.64 1.17
CA GLN A 43 -21.13 -13.98 0.55
C GLN A 43 -21.32 -13.52 -0.90
N ASP A 44 -20.47 -12.63 -1.40
CA ASP A 44 -20.39 -12.21 -2.79
C ASP A 44 -18.92 -12.07 -3.22
N LEU A 45 -18.66 -11.60 -4.43
CA LEU A 45 -17.31 -11.23 -4.85
C LEU A 45 -17.33 -9.84 -5.42
N HIS A 46 -16.36 -9.01 -5.00
CA HIS A 46 -16.15 -7.69 -5.57
C HIS A 46 -15.91 -7.78 -7.08
N VAL A 47 -16.36 -6.77 -7.84
CA VAL A 47 -16.20 -6.74 -9.32
C VAL A 47 -14.72 -6.81 -9.72
N LEU A 48 -13.82 -6.25 -8.92
CA LEU A 48 -12.37 -6.26 -9.16
C LEU A 48 -11.75 -7.65 -8.94
N LEU A 49 -12.35 -8.52 -8.12
CA LEU A 49 -11.94 -9.92 -7.99
C LEU A 49 -12.50 -10.75 -9.16
N ARG A 50 -13.79 -10.61 -9.46
CA ARG A 50 -14.45 -11.34 -10.56
C ARG A 50 -13.82 -11.08 -11.93
N ARG A 51 -13.26 -9.88 -12.12
CA ARG A 51 -12.59 -9.47 -13.37
C ARG A 51 -11.07 -9.63 -13.32
N ARG A 52 -10.53 -10.31 -12.30
CA ARG A 52 -9.08 -10.53 -12.13
C ARG A 52 -8.28 -9.20 -12.16
N TYR A 53 -8.86 -8.10 -11.68
CA TYR A 53 -8.13 -6.84 -11.55
C TYR A 53 -7.13 -6.93 -10.39
N PHE A 54 -7.58 -7.43 -9.24
CA PHE A 54 -6.67 -8.02 -8.25
C PHE A 54 -6.45 -9.47 -8.65
N PHE A 55 -5.25 -9.80 -9.08
CA PHE A 55 -4.92 -11.08 -9.72
C PHE A 55 -3.95 -11.95 -8.93
N ALA A 56 -3.20 -11.38 -7.99
CA ALA A 56 -2.20 -12.09 -7.21
C ALA A 56 -2.24 -11.66 -5.75
N HIS A 57 -1.72 -12.51 -4.87
CA HIS A 57 -1.70 -12.31 -3.42
C HIS A 57 -0.44 -12.90 -2.79
N ARG A 58 -0.21 -12.53 -1.53
CA ARG A 58 0.73 -13.18 -0.61
C ARG A 58 -0.03 -13.47 0.68
N ASP A 59 0.01 -14.73 1.12
CA ASP A 59 -0.54 -15.22 2.39
C ASP A 59 -2.03 -14.92 2.68
N LEU A 60 -2.82 -14.62 1.65
CA LEU A 60 -4.27 -14.45 1.77
C LEU A 60 -4.98 -15.70 2.32
N ASP A 61 -4.49 -16.89 2.01
CA ASP A 61 -4.95 -18.16 2.59
C ASP A 61 -4.76 -18.21 4.11
N VAL A 62 -3.68 -17.61 4.62
CA VAL A 62 -3.41 -17.48 6.06
C VAL A 62 -4.38 -16.46 6.64
N VAL A 63 -4.51 -15.28 6.04
CA VAL A 63 -5.45 -14.23 6.49
C VAL A 63 -6.88 -14.76 6.57
N LEU A 64 -7.36 -15.47 5.54
CA LEU A 64 -8.70 -16.05 5.54
C LEU A 64 -8.86 -17.15 6.60
N LYS A 65 -7.80 -17.87 6.96
CA LYS A 65 -7.85 -18.83 8.06
C LYS A 65 -7.95 -18.12 9.42
N GLU A 66 -7.12 -17.10 9.65
CA GLU A 66 -7.13 -16.32 10.89
C GLU A 66 -8.43 -15.52 11.06
N ALA A 67 -9.10 -15.18 9.96
CA ALA A 67 -10.42 -14.55 9.99
C ALA A 67 -11.50 -15.41 10.70
N GLU A 68 -11.30 -16.72 10.84
CA GLU A 68 -12.21 -17.62 11.57
C GLU A 68 -11.96 -17.62 13.09
N THR A 69 -10.77 -17.22 13.55
CA THR A 69 -10.33 -17.37 14.95
C THR A 69 -9.92 -16.04 15.58
N ASP A 70 -8.79 -15.48 15.15
CA ASP A 70 -8.06 -14.41 15.82
C ASP A 70 -8.27 -13.04 15.16
N GLY A 71 -8.86 -13.03 13.96
CA GLY A 71 -9.11 -11.84 13.17
C GLY A 71 -7.85 -11.27 12.53
N PHE A 72 -8.02 -10.16 11.83
CA PHE A 72 -6.93 -9.44 11.17
C PHE A 72 -7.30 -7.95 11.06
N PHE A 73 -6.40 -7.14 10.51
CA PHE A 73 -6.66 -5.75 10.15
C PHE A 73 -6.23 -5.48 8.71
N LEU A 74 -6.74 -4.40 8.15
CA LEU A 74 -6.40 -3.92 6.82
C LEU A 74 -5.45 -2.74 6.93
N TYR A 75 -4.48 -2.69 6.03
CA TYR A 75 -3.57 -1.57 5.88
C TYR A 75 -3.49 -1.19 4.40
N THR A 76 -3.54 0.11 4.12
CA THR A 76 -3.27 0.69 2.80
C THR A 76 -2.71 2.10 2.96
N GLY A 77 -2.22 2.72 1.90
CA GLY A 77 -1.57 4.02 2.01
C GLY A 77 -1.74 4.87 0.76
N ARG A 78 -1.41 6.15 0.90
CA ARG A 78 -1.42 7.13 -0.18
C ARG A 78 -0.32 8.16 0.02
N GLY A 79 0.60 8.23 -0.94
CA GLY A 79 1.58 9.30 -1.02
C GLY A 79 1.02 10.61 -1.62
N PRO A 80 0.82 11.67 -0.82
CA PRO A 80 0.13 12.88 -1.24
C PRO A 80 1.06 13.82 -2.02
N SER A 81 1.03 13.70 -3.34
CA SER A 81 1.88 14.47 -4.26
C SER A 81 1.09 15.40 -5.20
N GLY A 82 -0.23 15.51 -4.99
CA GLY A 82 -1.18 16.18 -5.88
C GLY A 82 -2.61 15.68 -5.68
N PRO A 83 -3.56 16.14 -6.51
CA PRO A 83 -4.95 15.67 -6.49
C PRO A 83 -5.04 14.17 -6.81
N MET A 84 -6.04 13.49 -6.26
CA MET A 84 -6.31 12.10 -6.61
C MET A 84 -6.97 11.99 -7.99
N HIS A 85 -6.75 10.85 -8.66
CA HIS A 85 -7.44 10.46 -9.89
C HIS A 85 -8.06 9.08 -9.67
N ILE A 86 -8.91 8.63 -10.58
CA ILE A 86 -9.67 7.38 -10.46
C ILE A 86 -8.79 6.17 -10.10
N GLY A 87 -7.58 6.08 -10.68
CA GLY A 87 -6.65 5.00 -10.35
C GLY A 87 -6.27 4.91 -8.86
N HIS A 88 -6.18 6.04 -8.16
CA HIS A 88 -5.87 6.07 -6.74
C HIS A 88 -7.05 5.58 -5.88
N LEU A 89 -8.29 5.69 -6.36
CA LEU A 89 -9.48 5.26 -5.62
C LEU A 89 -9.67 3.75 -5.63
N ILE A 90 -9.07 3.04 -6.60
CA ILE A 90 -9.30 1.60 -6.79
C ILE A 90 -8.90 0.78 -5.55
N PRO A 91 -7.70 0.97 -4.96
CA PRO A 91 -7.35 0.32 -3.70
C PRO A 91 -8.31 0.67 -2.56
N PHE A 92 -8.67 1.94 -2.38
CA PHE A 92 -9.58 2.36 -1.30
C PHE A 92 -10.99 1.77 -1.42
N MET A 93 -11.56 1.74 -2.63
CA MET A 93 -12.87 1.11 -2.85
C MET A 93 -12.83 -0.39 -2.51
N PHE A 94 -11.73 -1.07 -2.84
CA PHE A 94 -11.57 -2.49 -2.52
C PHE A 94 -11.35 -2.72 -1.02
N THR A 95 -10.50 -1.92 -0.37
CA THR A 95 -10.29 -1.95 1.09
C THR A 95 -11.58 -1.68 1.84
N LYS A 96 -12.40 -0.71 1.38
CA LYS A 96 -13.72 -0.43 1.95
C LYS A 96 -14.65 -1.64 1.84
N TRP A 97 -14.69 -2.30 0.68
CA TRP A 97 -15.48 -3.54 0.53
C TRP A 97 -14.98 -4.64 1.47
N LEU A 98 -13.66 -4.82 1.61
CA LEU A 98 -13.10 -5.78 2.58
C LEU A 98 -13.50 -5.42 4.02
N GLN A 99 -13.39 -4.15 4.42
CA GLN A 99 -13.80 -3.68 5.73
C GLN A 99 -15.28 -3.98 5.98
N ASP A 100 -16.15 -3.74 4.99
CA ASP A 100 -17.59 -4.00 5.12
C ASP A 100 -17.89 -5.48 5.33
N LYS A 101 -17.16 -6.38 4.67
CA LYS A 101 -17.42 -7.82 4.72
C LYS A 101 -16.82 -8.49 5.95
N PHE A 102 -15.61 -8.11 6.32
CA PHE A 102 -14.89 -8.72 7.44
C PHE A 102 -15.08 -7.98 8.76
N LYS A 103 -15.59 -6.73 8.73
CA LYS A 103 -15.77 -5.88 9.91
C LYS A 103 -14.47 -5.72 10.70
N VAL A 104 -13.37 -5.47 10.02
CA VAL A 104 -12.03 -5.33 10.62
C VAL A 104 -11.60 -3.87 10.72
N ASN A 105 -10.56 -3.60 11.52
CA ASN A 105 -9.93 -2.29 11.57
C ASN A 105 -9.17 -2.00 10.27
N VAL A 106 -9.12 -0.73 9.86
CA VAL A 106 -8.37 -0.23 8.72
C VAL A 106 -7.42 0.87 9.19
N TYR A 107 -6.15 0.77 8.80
CA TYR A 107 -5.15 1.81 8.97
C TYR A 107 -4.80 2.39 7.60
N ILE A 108 -4.82 3.71 7.46
CA ILE A 108 -4.51 4.42 6.22
C ILE A 108 -3.35 5.38 6.46
N GLU A 109 -2.20 5.10 5.86
CA GLU A 109 -1.00 5.94 5.96
C GLU A 109 -0.97 6.99 4.85
N LEU A 110 -0.73 8.24 5.22
CA LEU A 110 -0.45 9.36 4.31
C LEU A 110 1.04 9.70 4.39
N THR A 111 1.80 9.26 3.39
CA THR A 111 3.27 9.37 3.33
C THR A 111 3.73 10.76 2.84
N ASP A 112 3.33 11.80 3.56
CA ASP A 112 3.63 13.20 3.22
C ASP A 112 5.13 13.54 3.33
N ASP A 113 5.85 12.82 4.18
CA ASP A 113 7.31 12.84 4.26
C ASP A 113 7.97 12.19 3.03
N GLU A 114 7.48 11.04 2.53
CA GLU A 114 7.98 10.40 1.30
C GLU A 114 7.95 11.37 0.14
N LYS A 115 6.81 12.06 -0.06
CA LYS A 115 6.63 12.97 -1.19
C LYS A 115 7.41 14.28 -1.04
N PHE A 116 7.80 14.63 0.19
CA PHE A 116 8.75 15.71 0.42
C PHE A 116 10.18 15.28 0.10
N LEU A 117 10.55 14.05 0.48
CA LEU A 117 11.88 13.48 0.27
C LEU A 117 12.13 13.07 -1.20
N GLU A 118 11.07 12.86 -1.98
CA GLU A 118 11.11 12.52 -3.41
C GLU A 118 11.67 13.68 -4.26
N PRO A 119 12.79 13.49 -4.96
CA PRO A 119 13.52 14.61 -5.58
C PRO A 119 12.92 15.11 -6.89
N LYS A 120 12.00 14.36 -7.53
CA LYS A 120 11.52 14.72 -8.87
C LYS A 120 10.51 15.86 -8.82
N ARG A 121 9.61 15.84 -7.83
CA ARG A 121 8.55 16.85 -7.70
C ARG A 121 9.00 18.09 -6.92
N ARG A 122 10.02 17.96 -6.05
CA ARG A 122 10.58 19.07 -5.24
C ARG A 122 9.51 19.82 -4.44
N LEU A 123 8.57 19.08 -3.87
CA LEU A 123 7.53 19.65 -3.02
C LEU A 123 8.13 20.09 -1.68
N SER A 124 7.62 21.17 -1.13
CA SER A 124 7.86 21.55 0.27
C SER A 124 7.01 20.72 1.24
N LEU A 125 7.42 20.66 2.51
CA LEU A 125 6.61 20.02 3.56
C LEU A 125 5.22 20.66 3.70
N GLU A 126 5.09 21.96 3.45
CA GLU A 126 3.79 22.65 3.49
C GLU A 126 2.87 22.16 2.36
N GLU A 127 3.42 21.97 1.16
CA GLU A 127 2.68 21.45 0.02
C GLU A 127 2.25 19.99 0.23
N THR A 128 3.12 19.12 0.72
CA THR A 128 2.75 17.71 0.94
C THR A 128 1.70 17.56 2.04
N ARG A 129 1.78 18.35 3.11
CA ARG A 129 0.73 18.43 4.14
C ARG A 129 -0.60 18.93 3.61
N LYS A 130 -0.58 19.97 2.77
CA LYS A 130 -1.79 20.44 2.09
C LYS A 130 -2.41 19.32 1.24
N TRP A 131 -1.59 18.62 0.45
CA TRP A 131 -2.09 17.51 -0.36
C TRP A 131 -2.56 16.33 0.47
N ALA A 132 -1.95 16.06 1.63
CA ALA A 132 -2.41 15.04 2.55
C ALA A 132 -3.83 15.34 3.01
N TYR A 133 -4.10 16.58 3.45
CA TYR A 133 -5.45 17.01 3.84
C TYR A 133 -6.47 16.83 2.70
N GLU A 134 -6.18 17.33 1.49
CA GLU A 134 -7.09 17.19 0.33
C GLU A 134 -7.33 15.71 -0.03
N ASN A 135 -6.28 14.89 -0.05
CA ASN A 135 -6.39 13.45 -0.34
C ASN A 135 -7.16 12.70 0.77
N ILE A 136 -7.07 13.14 2.03
CA ILE A 136 -7.89 12.59 3.13
C ILE A 136 -9.38 12.83 2.85
N LEU A 137 -9.77 14.02 2.34
CA LEU A 137 -11.16 14.31 1.99
C LEU A 137 -11.69 13.34 0.92
N ASP A 138 -10.88 13.04 -0.10
CA ASP A 138 -11.21 12.05 -1.13
C ASP A 138 -11.34 10.62 -0.54
N ILE A 139 -10.44 10.24 0.38
CA ILE A 139 -10.42 8.91 1.01
C ILE A 139 -11.64 8.72 1.92
N ILE A 140 -11.98 9.69 2.78
CA ILE A 140 -13.16 9.57 3.66
C ILE A 140 -14.47 9.53 2.85
N ALA A 141 -14.51 10.19 1.69
CA ALA A 141 -15.68 10.17 0.79
C ALA A 141 -15.97 8.78 0.20
N VAL A 142 -15.00 7.84 0.25
CA VAL A 142 -15.23 6.43 -0.12
C VAL A 142 -16.19 5.73 0.86
N GLY A 143 -16.30 6.22 2.09
CA GLY A 143 -17.28 5.76 3.08
C GLY A 143 -16.81 4.55 3.90
N PHE A 144 -15.62 4.66 4.51
CA PHE A 144 -15.13 3.72 5.52
C PHE A 144 -15.93 3.84 6.85
N ASP A 145 -15.91 2.80 7.69
CA ASP A 145 -16.47 2.85 9.06
C ASP A 145 -15.60 3.75 9.95
N GLU A 146 -16.14 4.89 10.39
CA GLU A 146 -15.45 5.88 11.22
C GLU A 146 -14.97 5.32 12.58
N ASN A 147 -15.61 4.27 13.10
CA ASN A 147 -15.24 3.66 14.38
C ASN A 147 -14.17 2.58 14.25
N ARG A 148 -13.84 2.17 13.01
CA ARG A 148 -12.86 1.12 12.70
C ARG A 148 -11.80 1.58 11.71
N THR A 149 -11.64 2.88 11.51
CA THR A 149 -10.67 3.43 10.55
C THR A 149 -9.81 4.47 11.21
N PHE A 150 -8.50 4.28 11.14
CA PHE A 150 -7.52 5.27 11.58
C PHE A 150 -6.72 5.75 10.38
N ILE A 151 -6.86 7.03 10.05
CA ILE A 151 -6.11 7.69 8.99
C ILE A 151 -5.06 8.57 9.67
N PHE A 152 -3.80 8.44 9.28
CA PHE A 152 -2.71 9.20 9.89
C PHE A 152 -1.72 9.69 8.83
N GLN A 153 -1.12 10.83 9.13
CA GLN A 153 -0.06 11.45 8.34
C GLN A 153 1.28 11.20 9.02
N ASP A 154 2.29 10.78 8.25
CA ASP A 154 3.58 10.38 8.80
C ASP A 154 4.24 11.51 9.59
N THR A 155 4.29 12.73 9.04
CA THR A 155 4.91 13.85 9.76
C THR A 155 4.17 14.26 11.04
N GLU A 156 2.92 13.83 11.24
CA GLU A 156 2.13 14.10 12.44
C GLU A 156 2.23 12.94 13.45
N TYR A 157 2.17 11.70 12.97
CA TYR A 157 2.10 10.50 13.80
C TYR A 157 3.47 9.86 14.10
N ILE A 158 4.56 10.41 13.55
CA ILE A 158 5.93 9.89 13.65
C ILE A 158 6.37 9.54 15.07
N ARG A 159 5.92 10.28 16.09
CA ARG A 159 6.27 10.02 17.49
C ARG A 159 5.90 8.59 17.92
N ASN A 160 4.79 8.06 17.40
CA ASN A 160 4.30 6.71 17.72
C ASN A 160 4.98 5.64 16.86
N MET A 161 5.33 5.98 15.62
CA MET A 161 5.96 5.06 14.67
C MET A 161 7.46 4.89 14.90
N TYR A 162 8.16 5.95 15.30
CA TYR A 162 9.63 5.97 15.33
C TYR A 162 10.27 4.82 16.15
N PRO A 163 9.79 4.47 17.37
CA PRO A 163 10.35 3.33 18.10
C PRO A 163 10.19 1.98 17.38
N LEU A 164 9.11 1.81 16.59
CA LEU A 164 8.88 0.61 15.78
C LEU A 164 9.74 0.63 14.52
N ALA A 165 9.81 1.78 13.85
CA ALA A 165 10.68 2.00 12.68
C ALA A 165 12.14 1.68 13.02
N LEU A 166 12.63 2.04 14.22
CA LEU A 166 13.98 1.69 14.67
C LEU A 166 14.20 0.16 14.78
N LYS A 167 13.19 -0.61 15.20
CA LYS A 167 13.31 -2.08 15.26
C LYS A 167 13.44 -2.67 13.85
N ILE A 168 12.69 -2.13 12.89
CA ILE A 168 12.72 -2.54 11.47
C ILE A 168 14.04 -2.11 10.82
N ALA A 169 14.41 -0.83 10.94
CA ALA A 169 15.62 -0.25 10.37
C ALA A 169 16.89 -0.96 10.85
N LYS A 170 16.91 -1.49 12.08
CA LYS A 170 18.03 -2.31 12.57
C LYS A 170 18.19 -3.64 11.81
N LYS A 171 17.15 -4.15 11.18
CA LYS A 171 17.13 -5.42 10.43
C LYS A 171 17.43 -5.24 8.94
N ILE A 172 17.17 -4.05 8.39
CA ILE A 172 17.34 -3.75 6.98
C ILE A 172 18.66 -2.98 6.80
N ASN A 173 19.65 -3.59 6.15
CA ASN A 173 20.91 -2.92 5.84
C ASN A 173 20.83 -2.15 4.51
N PHE A 174 21.77 -1.24 4.29
CA PHE A 174 21.79 -0.41 3.09
C PHE A 174 21.90 -1.24 1.79
N SER A 175 22.64 -2.35 1.78
CA SER A 175 22.73 -3.23 0.61
C SER A 175 21.37 -3.82 0.22
N THR A 176 20.53 -4.19 1.19
CA THR A 176 19.16 -4.63 0.96
C THR A 176 18.32 -3.53 0.34
N VAL A 177 18.36 -2.32 0.91
CA VAL A 177 17.59 -1.18 0.38
C VAL A 177 17.99 -0.87 -1.07
N ARG A 178 19.29 -0.86 -1.37
CA ARG A 178 19.79 -0.66 -2.75
C ARG A 178 19.31 -1.74 -3.71
N ALA A 179 19.31 -3.01 -3.29
CA ALA A 179 18.89 -4.12 -4.14
C ALA A 179 17.39 -4.11 -4.44
N VAL A 180 16.56 -3.73 -3.46
CA VAL A 180 15.09 -3.76 -3.58
C VAL A 180 14.55 -2.48 -4.23
N PHE A 181 15.04 -1.31 -3.81
CA PHE A 181 14.49 -0.01 -4.20
C PHE A 181 15.35 0.73 -5.24
N GLY A 182 16.52 0.19 -5.61
CA GLY A 182 17.40 0.80 -6.61
C GLY A 182 18.09 2.08 -6.14
N PHE A 183 18.14 2.34 -4.83
CA PHE A 183 18.81 3.52 -4.30
C PHE A 183 20.33 3.51 -4.55
N THR A 184 20.88 4.72 -4.61
CA THR A 184 22.30 4.96 -4.87
C THR A 184 22.91 5.74 -3.71
N ASN A 185 24.22 5.96 -3.75
CA ASN A 185 24.89 6.81 -2.77
C ASN A 185 24.48 8.29 -2.88
N GLU A 186 23.83 8.69 -3.98
CA GLU A 186 23.26 10.03 -4.17
C GLU A 186 21.83 10.15 -3.63
N THR A 187 21.19 9.03 -3.26
CA THR A 187 19.86 9.06 -2.67
C THR A 187 19.95 9.65 -1.25
N ASN A 188 19.07 10.60 -0.93
CA ASN A 188 19.09 11.25 0.38
C ASN A 188 18.79 10.24 1.51
N ILE A 189 19.37 10.49 2.69
CA ILE A 189 19.25 9.58 3.85
C ILE A 189 17.81 9.38 4.32
N GLY A 190 16.93 10.35 4.07
CA GLY A 190 15.51 10.24 4.39
C GLY A 190 14.83 9.17 3.55
N LEU A 191 15.00 9.21 2.23
CA LEU A 191 14.48 8.17 1.33
C LEU A 191 15.09 6.79 1.63
N ILE A 192 16.37 6.73 1.99
CA ILE A 192 17.01 5.46 2.39
C ILE A 192 16.34 4.86 3.63
N PHE A 193 15.89 5.72 4.56
CA PHE A 193 15.21 5.31 5.79
C PHE A 193 13.71 5.04 5.60
N PHE A 194 13.07 5.70 4.63
CA PHE A 194 11.62 5.65 4.40
C PHE A 194 11.01 4.23 4.35
N PRO A 195 11.63 3.20 3.73
CA PRO A 195 11.09 1.84 3.78
C PRO A 195 10.86 1.31 5.20
N ALA A 196 11.61 1.79 6.20
CA ALA A 196 11.40 1.41 7.59
C ALA A 196 10.15 2.05 8.20
N LEU A 197 9.67 3.17 7.66
CA LEU A 197 8.42 3.83 8.07
C LEU A 197 7.21 3.12 7.45
N GLU A 198 7.22 2.89 6.13
CA GLU A 198 6.11 2.25 5.41
C GLU A 198 5.85 0.79 5.84
N ILE A 199 6.84 0.13 6.48
CA ILE A 199 6.71 -1.23 7.06
C ILE A 199 6.14 -1.23 8.50
N VAL A 200 6.09 -0.08 9.19
CA VAL A 200 5.60 -0.01 10.59
C VAL A 200 4.14 -0.40 10.73
N PRO A 201 3.20 0.15 9.92
CA PRO A 201 1.78 -0.15 10.06
C PRO A 201 1.45 -1.61 9.74
#